data_AF-A0A519HBQ6-F1
#
_entry.id   AF-A0A519HBQ6-F1
#
_cell.length_a   1.000
_cell.length_b   1.000
_cell.length_c   1.000
_cell.angle_alpha   90.00
_cell.angle_beta   90.00
_cell.angle_gamma   90.00
#
_symmetry.space_group_name_H-M   'P 1'
#
loop_
_entity.id
_entity.type
_entity.pdbx_description
1 polymer ?
#
loop_
_entity_poly.entity_id
_entity_poly.type
_entity_poly.pdbx_seq_one_letter_code
_entity_poly.pdbx_strand_id
1 'polypeptide(L)' 'MNTATLRAGDGHAPATHDAPVPVGMSAPREAHAAHKPESLSIGARGLAKRYGSFTALDDVSLDVGAGEFL' A
#
# COMPACT_ATOMS: atom_id res chain seq x y z
N MET A 1 53.12 16.66 -39.67
CA MET A 1 52.12 16.72 -40.76
C MET A 1 51.79 15.30 -41.19
N ASN A 2 50.53 15.11 -41.62
CA ASN A 2 49.83 13.92 -42.13
C ASN A 2 49.03 13.13 -41.06
N THR A 3 47.72 13.36 -40.85
CA THR A 3 46.48 13.03 -41.61
C THR A 3 46.16 11.55 -41.80
N ALA A 4 45.32 11.06 -40.87
CA ALA A 4 44.11 10.24 -40.97
C ALA A 4 43.92 9.19 -42.08
N THR A 5 43.34 8.02 -41.70
CA THR A 5 42.16 7.33 -42.30
C THR A 5 42.08 5.91 -41.69
N LEU A 6 41.17 5.62 -40.74
CA LEU A 6 39.80 5.08 -40.89
C LEU A 6 39.75 3.53 -40.91
N ARG A 7 39.02 2.92 -39.96
CA ARG A 7 37.89 1.99 -40.24
C ARG A 7 37.29 1.34 -38.97
N ALA A 8 35.96 1.22 -39.04
CA ALA A 8 35.05 0.16 -38.54
C ALA A 8 35.44 -0.57 -37.24
N GLY A 9 34.56 -0.77 -36.26
CA GLY A 9 33.12 -0.95 -36.33
C GLY A 9 32.74 -1.97 -35.26
N ASP A 10 31.52 -1.85 -34.76
CA ASP A 10 30.73 -2.91 -34.11
C ASP A 10 31.08 -3.40 -32.69
N GLY A 11 30.04 -3.48 -31.86
CA GLY A 11 30.00 -4.29 -30.63
C GLY A 11 29.68 -3.49 -29.36
N HIS A 12 28.45 -3.05 -29.16
CA HIS A 12 27.46 -3.76 -28.31
C HIS A 12 27.83 -3.81 -26.81
N ALA A 13 27.36 -2.82 -26.06
CA ALA A 13 27.00 -3.02 -24.65
C ALA A 13 25.55 -2.53 -24.47
N PRO A 14 24.66 -3.37 -23.95
CA PRO A 14 23.22 -3.15 -24.03
C PRO A 14 22.81 -1.91 -23.24
N ALA A 15 21.90 -1.14 -23.83
CA ALA A 15 21.04 -0.26 -23.07
C ALA A 15 20.46 -1.06 -21.91
N THR A 16 20.73 -0.64 -20.68
CA THR A 16 19.95 -1.07 -19.52
C THR A 16 18.51 -0.69 -19.80
N HIS A 17 17.78 -1.69 -20.28
CA HIS A 17 16.35 -1.67 -20.46
C HIS A 17 15.79 -1.34 -19.08
N ASP A 18 15.32 -0.10 -18.90
CA ASP A 18 14.37 0.25 -17.86
C ASP A 18 13.11 -0.55 -18.18
N ALA A 19 13.13 -1.82 -17.77
CA ALA A 19 11.98 -2.68 -17.87
C ALA A 19 10.96 -2.07 -16.91
N PRO A 20 9.78 -1.62 -17.38
CA PRO A 20 8.71 -1.30 -16.46
C PRO A 20 8.45 -2.57 -15.66
N VAL A 21 8.61 -2.49 -14.34
CA VAL A 21 8.14 -3.53 -13.44
C VAL A 21 6.69 -3.81 -13.84
N PRO A 22 6.33 -5.03 -14.29
CA PRO A 22 4.93 -5.35 -14.39
C PRO A 22 4.44 -5.30 -12.95
N VAL A 23 3.67 -4.26 -12.61
CA VAL A 23 2.74 -4.32 -11.49
C VAL A 23 1.74 -5.36 -11.94
N GLY A 24 2.12 -6.63 -11.76
CA GLY A 24 1.23 -7.77 -11.90
C GLY A 24 0.03 -7.40 -11.07
N MET A 25 -1.13 -7.37 -11.72
CA MET A 25 -2.40 -7.04 -11.11
C MET A 25 -2.45 -7.74 -9.76
N SER A 26 -2.23 -6.97 -8.69
CA SER A 26 -2.59 -7.39 -7.35
C SER A 26 -4.04 -7.79 -7.50
N ALA A 27 -4.30 -9.09 -7.36
CA ALA A 27 -5.65 -9.63 -7.34
C ALA A 27 -6.51 -8.65 -6.53
N PRO A 28 -7.73 -8.32 -6.97
CA PRO A 28 -8.59 -7.45 -6.20
C PRO A 28 -8.61 -8.05 -4.80
N ARG A 29 -7.98 -7.36 -3.83
CA ARG A 29 -8.00 -7.76 -2.43
C ARG A 29 -9.48 -7.82 -2.14
N GLU A 30 -10.02 -9.04 -2.11
CA GLU A 30 -11.44 -9.31 -2.25
C GLU A 30 -12.14 -8.28 -1.39
N ALA A 31 -12.76 -7.33 -2.10
CA ALA A 31 -13.31 -6.14 -1.51
C ALA A 31 -14.28 -6.68 -0.46
N HIS A 32 -13.92 -6.47 0.81
CA HIS A 32 -14.66 -6.83 2.01
C HIS A 32 -16.12 -7.09 1.63
N ALA A 33 -16.44 -8.38 1.46
CA ALA A 33 -17.70 -8.81 0.88
C ALA A 33 -18.81 -7.99 1.51
N ALA A 34 -19.51 -7.24 0.66
CA ALA A 34 -20.37 -6.13 1.01
C ALA A 34 -21.33 -6.51 2.15
N HIS A 35 -20.96 -6.15 3.37
CA HIS A 35 -21.90 -6.11 4.47
C HIS A 35 -22.90 -5.03 4.13
N LYS A 36 -24.15 -5.44 3.91
CA LYS A 36 -25.30 -4.58 3.68
C LYS A 36 -25.26 -3.45 4.74
N PRO A 37 -25.10 -2.17 4.37
CA PRO A 37 -24.88 -1.09 5.32
C PRO A 37 -26.21 -0.66 5.94
N GLU A 38 -26.83 -1.58 6.69
CA GLU A 38 -27.92 -1.26 7.59
C GLU A 38 -27.35 -1.24 9.02
N SER A 39 -26.78 -0.06 9.34
CA SER A 39 -26.62 0.52 10.68
C SER A 39 -25.43 0.08 11.55
N LEU A 40 -24.21 0.06 11.02
CA LEU A 40 -22.99 0.21 11.85
C LEU A 40 -22.73 1.69 12.09
N SER A 41 -22.79 2.19 13.33
CA SER A 41 -22.51 3.61 13.60
C SER A 41 -21.10 3.86 14.15
N ILE A 42 -20.56 3.00 15.01
CA ILE A 42 -19.16 3.07 15.44
C ILE A 42 -18.62 1.66 15.67
N GLY A 43 -17.45 1.34 15.12
CA GLY A 43 -16.75 0.08 15.36
C GLY A 43 -15.29 0.32 15.71
N ALA A 44 -14.79 -0.34 16.75
CA ALA A 44 -13.40 -0.33 17.17
C ALA A 44 -12.93 -1.77 17.47
N ARG A 45 -11.70 -2.08 17.07
CA ARG A 45 -11.03 -3.36 17.33
C ARG A 45 -9.61 -3.08 17.73
N GLY A 46 -9.15 -3.68 18.83
CA GLY A 46 -7.78 -3.49 19.36
C GLY A 46 -7.42 -2.02 19.62
N LEU A 47 -8.39 -1.19 20.03
CA LEU A 47 -8.19 0.23 20.28
C LEU A 47 -7.29 0.43 21.50
N ALA A 48 -6.11 0.98 21.25
CA ALA A 48 -5.17 1.39 22.28
C ALA A 48 -4.94 2.91 22.21
N LYS A 49 -4.89 3.57 23.37
CA LYS A 49 -4.65 5.01 23.49
C LYS A 49 -3.75 5.29 24.68
N ARG A 50 -2.71 6.07 24.45
CA ARG A 50 -1.72 6.45 25.47
C ARG A 50 -1.47 7.95 25.44
N TYR A 51 -1.26 8.54 26.62
CA TYR A 51 -0.89 9.93 26.84
C TYR A 51 0.38 9.97 27.68
N GLY A 52 1.53 10.20 27.04
CA GLY A 52 2.83 10.08 27.69
C GLY A 52 3.04 8.67 28.25
N SER A 53 3.24 8.58 29.56
CA SER A 53 3.37 7.30 30.29
C SER A 53 2.04 6.64 30.63
N PHE A 54 0.91 7.35 30.53
CA PHE A 54 -0.41 6.84 30.92
C PHE A 54 -1.09 6.09 29.77
N THR A 55 -1.55 4.87 30.02
CA THR A 55 -2.38 4.12 29.07
C THR A 55 -3.85 4.34 29.40
N ALA A 56 -4.56 5.03 28.50
CA ALA A 56 -5.98 5.35 28.61
C ALA A 56 -6.88 4.25 28.05
N LEU A 57 -6.44 3.55 26.99
CA LEU A 57 -7.11 2.39 26.42
C LEU A 57 -6.06 1.34 26.06
N ASP A 58 -6.37 0.07 26.30
CA ASP A 58 -5.52 -1.07 25.96
C ASP A 58 -6.40 -2.18 25.35
N ASP A 59 -6.09 -2.58 24.13
CA ASP A 59 -6.77 -3.63 23.35
C ASP A 59 -8.31 -3.61 23.38
N VAL A 60 -8.93 -2.42 23.26
CA VAL A 60 -10.39 -2.29 23.38
C VAL A 60 -11.10 -2.65 22.07
N SER A 61 -12.09 -3.52 22.15
CA SER A 61 -13.01 -3.80 21.04
C SER A 61 -14.43 -3.40 21.42
N LEU A 62 -15.08 -2.62 20.56
CA LEU A 62 -16.42 -2.07 20.77
C LEU A 62 -17.18 -2.01 19.44
N ASP A 63 -18.46 -2.33 19.47
CA ASP A 63 -19.41 -1.99 18.40
C ASP A 63 -20.55 -1.20 19.03
N VAL A 64 -20.95 -0.12 18.36
CA VAL A 64 -22.09 0.71 18.76
C VAL A 64 -23.03 0.84 17.57
N GLY A 65 -24.28 0.42 17.79
CA GLY A 65 -25.35 0.52 16.82
C GLY A 65 -25.84 1.96 16.63
N ALA A 66 -26.55 2.19 15.51
CA ALA A 66 -27.18 3.49 15.26
C ALA A 66 -28.28 3.78 16.30
N GLY A 67 -28.18 4.92 16.99
CA GLY A 67 -29.14 5.32 18.01
C GLY A 67 -28.96 4.64 19.38
N GLU A 68 -27.89 3.88 19.56
CA GLU A 68 -27.52 3.27 20.83
C GLU A 68 -26.86 4.30 21.76
N PHE A 69 -27.18 4.25 23.05
CA PHE A 69 -26.61 5.11 24.10
C PHE A 69 -25.87 4.22 25.11
N LEU A 70 -24.63 4.59 25.43
CA LEU A 70 -23.73 3.89 26.37
C LEU A 70 -23.46 4.73 27.62
#